data_AF-A0A8J2R8E5-F1
#
_entry.id   AF-A0A8J2R8E5-F1
#
_cell.length_a   1.000
_cell.length_b   1.000
_cell.length_c   1.000
_cell.angle_alpha   90.00
_cell.angle_beta   90.00
_cell.angle_gamma   90.00
#
_symmetry.space_group_name_H-M   'P 1'
#
loop_
_entity.id
_entity.type
_entity.pdbx_description
1 polymer ?
#
loop_
_entity_poly.entity_id
_entity_poly.type
_entity_poly.pdbx_seq_one_letter_code
_entity_poly.pdbx_strand_id
1 'polypeptide(L)'
;MASMALNPQYDAIGKGFVQQYYALFDDPAQRANLANMYNETSFMTFEGVQLQGAVKIMEKLNSLTFQKIGRLITSVDSQPMFDGGVLIDVLGRLQCDEDPPHPYMQTFVLKPLGDSFFVQHDIFRLGIHDVA
;
A
#
# COMPACT_ATOMS: atom_id res chain seq x y z
N MET A 1 5.45 -31.03 -1.26
CA MET A 1 4.35 -30.27 -1.88
C MET A 1 3.87 -29.27 -0.84
N ALA A 2 4.16 -27.98 -0.97
CA ALA A 2 3.58 -26.98 -0.07
C ALA A 2 2.06 -27.02 -0.26
N SER A 3 1.28 -27.08 0.82
CA SER A 3 -0.18 -27.00 0.75
C SER A 3 -0.56 -25.64 0.14
N MET A 4 -1.25 -25.66 -1.01
CA MET A 4 -1.85 -24.45 -1.56
C MET A 4 -2.94 -23.97 -0.61
N ALA A 5 -2.70 -22.85 0.06
CA ALA A 5 -3.63 -22.24 1.00
C ALA A 5 -4.22 -20.98 0.37
N LEU A 6 -5.11 -21.11 -0.62
CA LEU A 6 -5.79 -19.92 -1.16
C LEU A 6 -6.80 -19.42 -0.12
N ASN A 7 -6.72 -18.13 0.24
CA ASN A 7 -7.70 -17.52 1.14
C ASN A 7 -8.95 -17.12 0.33
N PRO A 8 -10.14 -17.73 0.55
CA PRO A 8 -11.33 -17.41 -0.23
C PRO A 8 -11.87 -16.00 0.01
N GLN A 9 -11.43 -15.33 1.09
CA GLN A 9 -11.84 -13.96 1.45
C GLN A 9 -10.88 -12.89 0.87
N TYR A 10 -9.95 -13.27 -0.03
CA TYR A 10 -8.91 -12.39 -0.55
C TYR A 10 -9.42 -11.03 -1.05
N ASP A 11 -10.55 -10.99 -1.76
CA ASP A 11 -11.11 -9.77 -2.33
C ASP A 11 -11.65 -8.82 -1.23
N ALA A 12 -12.35 -9.37 -0.23
CA ALA A 12 -12.83 -8.60 0.91
C ALA A 12 -11.66 -8.09 1.77
N ILE A 13 -10.64 -8.93 1.99
CA ILE A 13 -9.42 -8.56 2.70
C ILE A 13 -8.70 -7.44 1.95
N GLY A 14 -8.52 -7.57 0.63
CA GLY A 14 -7.82 -6.58 -0.18
C GLY A 14 -8.52 -5.21 -0.17
N LYS A 15 -9.83 -5.18 -0.41
CA LYS A 15 -10.63 -3.95 -0.37
C LYS A 15 -10.65 -3.30 1.01
N GLY A 16 -10.82 -4.11 2.07
CA GLY A 16 -10.80 -3.62 3.45
C GLY A 16 -9.44 -3.06 3.85
N PHE A 17 -8.36 -3.75 3.49
CA PHE A 17 -6.99 -3.28 3.70
C PHE A 17 -6.75 -1.94 3.01
N VAL A 18 -7.13 -1.80 1.74
CA VAL A 18 -6.91 -0.56 0.97
C VAL A 18 -7.64 0.63 1.62
N GLN A 19 -8.89 0.43 2.04
CA GLN A 19 -9.64 1.46 2.76
C GLN A 19 -8.94 1.86 4.07
N GLN A 20 -8.50 0.89 4.87
CA GLN A 20 -7.82 1.15 6.13
C GLN A 20 -6.46 1.83 5.92
N TYR A 21 -5.65 1.32 4.99
CA TYR A 21 -4.32 1.84 4.68
C TYR A 21 -4.39 3.32 4.33
N TYR A 22 -5.28 3.71 3.41
CA TYR A 22 -5.43 5.11 3.02
C TYR A 22 -6.10 5.97 4.08
N ALA A 23 -7.03 5.44 4.88
CA ALA A 23 -7.57 6.18 6.01
C ALA A 23 -6.47 6.55 7.03
N LEU A 24 -5.53 5.63 7.29
CA LEU A 24 -4.37 5.92 8.14
C LEU A 24 -3.37 6.86 7.47
N PHE A 25 -3.07 6.63 6.19
CA PHE A 25 -2.09 7.43 5.45
C PHE A 25 -2.53 8.88 5.27
N ASP A 26 -3.79 9.09 4.89
CA ASP A 26 -4.28 10.40 4.48
C ASP A 26 -4.53 11.32 5.69
N ASP A 27 -4.75 10.77 6.89
CA ASP A 27 -4.87 11.52 8.15
C ASP A 27 -3.50 11.67 8.86
N PRO A 28 -2.93 12.89 8.96
CA PRO A 28 -1.66 13.13 9.64
C PRO A 28 -1.63 12.65 11.10
N ALA A 29 -2.77 12.67 11.80
CA ALA A 29 -2.86 12.21 13.19
C ALA A 29 -2.81 10.67 13.31
N GLN A 30 -3.14 9.95 12.22
CA GLN A 30 -3.18 8.49 12.19
C GLN A 30 -2.01 7.87 11.43
N ARG A 31 -1.28 8.65 10.61
CA ARG A 31 -0.20 8.17 9.74
C ARG A 31 0.87 7.37 10.49
N ALA A 32 1.18 7.74 11.73
CA ALA A 32 2.13 7.00 12.58
C ALA A 32 1.71 5.52 12.79
N ASN A 33 0.41 5.22 12.75
CA ASN A 33 -0.12 3.87 12.94
C ASN A 33 0.15 2.93 11.75
N LEU A 34 0.57 3.46 10.59
CA LEU A 34 1.04 2.63 9.47
C LEU A 34 2.24 1.76 9.86
N ALA A 35 3.01 2.15 10.89
CA ALA A 35 4.10 1.34 11.42
C ALA A 35 3.64 -0.07 11.81
N ASN A 36 2.37 -0.24 12.21
CA ASN A 36 1.79 -1.53 12.61
C ASN A 36 1.46 -2.44 11.42
N MET A 37 1.49 -1.92 10.19
CA MET A 37 1.20 -2.69 8.97
C MET A 37 2.45 -3.33 8.35
N TYR A 38 3.66 -2.90 8.77
CA TYR A 38 4.94 -3.37 8.25
C TYR A 38 5.77 -4.02 9.36
N ASN A 39 6.74 -4.85 8.97
CA ASN A 39 7.75 -5.46 9.87
C ASN A 39 9.16 -5.36 9.26
N GLU A 40 10.18 -5.94 9.91
CA GLU A 40 11.57 -5.90 9.41
C GLU A 40 11.78 -6.58 8.04
N THR A 41 10.89 -7.50 7.64
CA THR A 41 10.98 -8.23 6.37
C THR A 41 10.24 -7.55 5.22
N SER A 42 9.52 -6.44 5.51
CA SER A 42 8.73 -5.73 4.52
C SER A 42 9.61 -4.96 3.54
N PHE A 43 9.16 -4.88 2.29
CA PHE A 43 9.79 -4.08 1.24
C PHE A 43 8.82 -3.01 0.75
N MET A 44 9.33 -1.79 0.54
CA MET A 44 8.64 -0.73 -0.18
C MET A 44 9.48 -0.29 -1.37
N THR A 45 8.85 -0.02 -2.51
CA THR A 45 9.43 0.76 -3.60
C THR A 45 8.58 2.00 -3.82
N PHE A 46 9.10 3.17 -3.48
CA PHE A 46 8.38 4.44 -3.61
C PHE A 46 9.05 5.28 -4.68
N GLU A 47 8.37 5.56 -5.79
CA GLU A 47 8.92 6.33 -6.92
C GLU A 47 10.25 5.74 -7.46
N GLY A 48 10.41 4.41 -7.37
CA GLY A 48 11.61 3.69 -7.82
C GLY A 48 12.72 3.55 -6.78
N VAL A 49 12.57 4.15 -5.59
CA VAL A 49 13.51 3.97 -4.48
C VAL A 49 13.06 2.79 -3.63
N GLN A 50 13.89 1.75 -3.55
CA GLN A 50 13.61 0.57 -2.73
C GLN A 50 14.08 0.74 -1.28
N LEU A 51 13.25 0.30 -0.35
CA LEU A 51 13.44 0.36 1.10
C LEU A 51 13.09 -1.01 1.69
N GLN A 52 13.77 -1.38 2.77
CA GLN A 52 13.51 -2.62 3.51
C GLN A 52 13.36 -2.31 5.00
N GLY A 53 12.34 -2.91 5.60
CA GLY A 53 12.03 -2.84 7.02
C GLY A 53 11.15 -1.64 7.40
N ALA A 54 10.25 -1.87 8.36
CA ALA A 54 9.28 -0.88 8.83
C ALA A 54 9.89 0.48 9.19
N VAL A 55 11.07 0.52 9.80
CA VAL A 55 11.75 1.78 10.19
C VAL A 55 12.02 2.66 8.97
N LYS A 56 12.70 2.13 7.94
CA LYS A 56 13.04 2.90 6.73
C LYS A 56 11.80 3.27 5.91
N ILE A 57 10.79 2.39 5.91
CA ILE A 57 9.50 2.65 5.29
C ILE A 57 8.84 3.86 5.97
N MET A 58 8.72 3.85 7.30
CA MET A 58 8.12 4.96 8.04
C MET A 58 8.91 6.26 7.92
N GLU A 59 10.25 6.21 7.92
CA GLU A 59 11.09 7.38 7.61
C GLU A 59 10.73 7.98 6.24
N LYS A 60 10.57 7.14 5.21
CA LYS A 60 10.14 7.60 3.88
C LYS A 60 8.75 8.22 3.90
N LEU A 61 7.77 7.56 4.51
CA LEU A 61 6.40 8.07 4.56
C LEU A 61 6.30 9.38 5.34
N ASN A 62 7.07 9.52 6.43
CA ASN A 62 7.14 10.75 7.23
C ASN A 62 7.95 11.87 6.56
N SER A 63 8.84 11.54 5.61
CA SER A 63 9.61 12.54 4.84
C SER A 63 8.77 13.28 3.79
N LEU A 64 7.56 12.80 3.50
CA LEU A 64 6.67 13.42 2.52
C LEU A 64 6.15 14.75 3.09
N THR A 65 6.36 15.83 2.36
CA THR A 65 6.16 17.21 2.87
C THR A 65 4.74 17.76 2.69
N PHE A 66 3.84 17.00 2.05
CA PHE A 66 2.47 17.44 1.83
C PHE A 66 1.70 17.58 3.15
N GLN A 67 0.83 18.58 3.25
CA GLN A 67 0.02 18.82 4.44
C GLN A 67 -1.35 18.16 4.32
N LYS A 68 -1.92 18.18 3.13
CA LYS A 68 -3.20 17.58 2.78
C LYS A 68 -3.03 16.66 1.59
N ILE A 69 -3.77 15.56 1.60
CA ILE A 69 -3.89 14.67 0.46
C ILE A 69 -5.37 14.39 0.21
N GLY A 70 -5.82 14.73 -1.00
CA GLY A 70 -7.12 14.33 -1.52
C GLY A 70 -6.95 13.07 -2.33
N ARG A 71 -7.65 11.98 -1.97
CA ARG A 71 -7.54 10.69 -2.66
C ARG A 71 -8.86 10.28 -3.29
N LEU A 72 -8.78 9.80 -4.52
CA LEU A 72 -9.85 9.12 -5.23
C LEU A 72 -9.36 7.75 -5.65
N ILE A 73 -9.97 6.69 -5.11
CA ILE A 73 -9.70 5.31 -5.52
C ILE A 73 -10.61 5.00 -6.71
N THR A 74 -10.04 4.61 -7.85
CA THR A 74 -10.81 4.28 -9.06
C THR A 74 -11.06 2.80 -9.19
N SER A 75 -10.09 1.96 -8.82
CA SER A 75 -10.25 0.51 -8.79
C SER A 75 -9.36 -0.12 -7.73
N VAL A 76 -9.81 -1.27 -7.22
CA VAL A 76 -9.04 -2.17 -6.37
C VAL A 76 -9.29 -3.57 -6.88
N ASP A 77 -8.23 -4.20 -7.35
CA ASP A 77 -8.24 -5.57 -7.85
C ASP A 77 -7.41 -6.43 -6.90
N SER A 78 -7.82 -7.67 -6.65
CA SER A 78 -7.12 -8.55 -5.71
C SER A 78 -7.07 -9.98 -6.23
N GLN A 79 -6.01 -10.70 -5.90
CA GLN A 79 -5.82 -12.12 -6.21
C GLN A 79 -5.34 -12.88 -4.97
N PRO A 80 -5.82 -14.12 -4.75
CA PRO A 80 -5.29 -14.96 -3.70
C PRO A 80 -3.91 -15.49 -4.10
N MET A 81 -2.99 -15.57 -3.13
CA MET A 81 -1.68 -16.20 -3.31
C MET A 81 -1.68 -17.62 -2.76
N PHE A 82 -0.80 -18.48 -3.29
CA PHE A 82 -0.74 -19.90 -2.92
C PHE A 82 -0.32 -20.17 -1.46
N ASP A 83 0.12 -19.16 -0.74
CA ASP A 83 0.55 -19.23 0.66
C ASP A 83 -0.39 -18.49 1.64
N GLY A 84 -1.62 -18.21 1.23
CA GLY A 84 -2.63 -17.53 2.06
C GLY A 84 -2.56 -16.02 2.00
N GLY A 85 -1.56 -15.47 1.31
CA GLY A 85 -1.44 -14.04 1.06
C GLY A 85 -2.46 -13.51 0.05
N VAL A 86 -2.42 -12.19 -0.12
CA VAL A 86 -3.27 -11.46 -1.08
C VAL A 86 -2.39 -10.51 -1.87
N LEU A 87 -2.43 -10.61 -3.20
CA LEU A 87 -1.90 -9.59 -4.10
C LEU A 87 -3.01 -8.58 -4.35
N ILE A 88 -2.70 -7.29 -4.25
CA ILE A 88 -3.66 -6.19 -4.40
C ILE A 88 -3.06 -5.18 -5.36
N ASP A 89 -3.84 -4.74 -6.33
CA ASP A 89 -3.50 -3.61 -7.20
C ASP A 89 -4.53 -2.50 -7.02
N VAL A 90 -4.03 -1.27 -6.87
CA VAL A 90 -4.83 -0.07 -6.68
C VAL A 90 -4.52 0.90 -7.81
N LEU A 91 -5.58 1.39 -8.45
CA LEU A 91 -5.53 2.55 -9.32
C LEU A 91 -6.31 3.68 -8.68
N GLY A 92 -5.79 4.90 -8.78
CA GLY A 92 -6.50 6.07 -8.31
C GLY A 92 -5.92 7.38 -8.81
N ARG A 93 -6.43 8.46 -8.23
CA ARG A 93 -5.86 9.80 -8.33
C ARG A 93 -5.60 10.33 -6.93
N LEU A 94 -4.52 11.09 -6.79
CA LEU A 94 -4.23 11.83 -5.57
C LEU A 94 -3.92 13.28 -5.91
N GLN A 95 -4.24 14.16 -4.96
CA GLN A 95 -3.92 15.58 -5.01
C GLN A 95 -3.21 15.92 -3.70
N CYS A 96 -1.96 16.39 -3.79
CA CYS A 96 -1.22 16.86 -2.63
C CYS A 96 -1.34 18.38 -2.55
N ASP A 97 -1.82 18.90 -1.43
CA ASP A 97 -2.01 20.35 -1.22
C ASP A 97 -2.74 21.02 -2.40
N GLU A 98 -2.12 22.03 -3.02
CA GLU A 98 -2.65 22.77 -4.17
C GLU A 98 -2.09 22.26 -5.52
N ASP A 99 -1.32 21.18 -5.52
CA ASP A 99 -0.77 20.60 -6.75
C ASP A 99 -1.89 20.00 -7.63
N PRO A 100 -1.67 19.86 -8.95
CA PRO A 100 -2.61 19.16 -9.81
C PRO A 100 -2.84 17.70 -9.35
N PRO A 101 -4.06 17.16 -9.53
CA PRO A 101 -4.32 15.76 -9.21
C PRO A 101 -3.62 14.83 -10.21
N HIS A 102 -2.79 13.92 -9.73
CA HIS A 102 -2.06 12.94 -10.54
C HIS A 102 -2.68 11.56 -10.42
N PRO A 103 -2.74 10.77 -11.50
CA PRO A 103 -3.00 9.34 -11.38
C PRO A 103 -1.87 8.69 -10.57
N TYR A 104 -2.18 7.61 -9.85
CA TYR A 104 -1.19 6.77 -9.20
C TYR A 104 -1.61 5.31 -9.30
N MET A 105 -0.61 4.44 -9.19
CA MET A 105 -0.80 3.02 -8.96
C MET A 105 -0.08 2.61 -7.70
N GLN A 106 -0.67 1.67 -6.98
CA GLN A 106 -0.03 1.06 -5.83
C GLN A 106 -0.33 -0.42 -5.76
N THR A 107 0.70 -1.23 -5.67
CA THR A 107 0.58 -2.69 -5.55
C THR A 107 1.00 -3.11 -4.15
N PHE A 108 0.20 -3.97 -3.51
CA PHE A 108 0.52 -4.55 -2.22
C PHE A 108 0.54 -6.07 -2.28
N VAL A 109 1.41 -6.68 -1.47
CA VAL A 109 1.33 -8.09 -1.12
C VAL A 109 1.15 -8.20 0.38
N LEU A 110 0.01 -8.75 0.80
CA LEU A 110 -0.26 -9.08 2.18
C LEU A 110 0.15 -10.53 2.46
N LYS A 111 0.75 -10.77 3.63
CA LYS A 111 1.03 -12.12 4.13
C LYS A 111 0.35 -12.37 5.48
N PRO A 112 -0.13 -13.60 5.73
CA PRO A 112 -0.69 -13.96 7.03
C PRO A 112 0.35 -13.81 8.15
N LEU A 113 -0.10 -13.31 9.30
CA LEU A 113 0.62 -13.23 10.56
C LEU A 113 -0.34 -13.63 11.68
N GLY A 114 -0.39 -14.94 11.97
CA GLY A 114 -1.41 -15.50 12.85
C GLY A 114 -2.81 -15.25 12.28
N ASP A 115 -3.66 -14.59 13.08
CA ASP A 115 -5.03 -14.20 12.69
C ASP A 115 -5.10 -12.84 11.96
N SER A 116 -3.95 -12.27 11.62
CA SER A 116 -3.83 -10.94 11.00
C SER A 116 -3.03 -10.98 9.69
N PHE A 117 -2.81 -9.82 9.08
CA PHE A 117 -1.96 -9.66 7.89
C PHE A 117 -0.95 -8.54 8.12
N PHE A 118 0.20 -8.65 7.47
CA PHE A 118 1.15 -7.55 7.30
C PHE A 118 1.46 -7.33 5.82
N VAL A 119 1.94 -6.13 5.49
CA VAL A 119 2.38 -5.75 4.15
C VAL A 119 3.80 -6.25 3.92
N GLN A 120 3.95 -7.29 3.11
CA GLN A 120 5.27 -7.81 2.73
C GLN A 120 5.89 -6.99 1.60
N HIS A 121 5.10 -6.60 0.61
CA HIS A 121 5.55 -5.76 -0.50
C HIS A 121 4.59 -4.59 -0.70
N ASP A 122 5.14 -3.41 -0.95
CA ASP A 122 4.43 -2.18 -1.30
C ASP A 122 5.18 -1.51 -2.45
N ILE A 123 4.51 -1.23 -3.55
CA ILE A 123 5.10 -0.54 -4.69
C ILE A 123 4.19 0.62 -5.05
N PHE A 124 4.68 1.84 -4.93
CA PHE A 124 3.97 3.06 -5.25
C PHE A 124 4.62 3.80 -6.42
N ARG A 125 3.79 4.22 -7.39
CA ARG A 125 4.18 5.06 -8.52
C ARG A 125 3.08 6.07 -8.85
N LEU A 126 3.46 7.32 -9.10
CA LEU A 126 2.65 8.28 -9.81
C LEU A 126 2.62 7.92 -11.30
N GLY A 127 1.45 8.00 -11.91
CA GLY A 127 1.23 7.84 -13.35
C GLY A 127 1.60 9.11 -14.12
N ILE A 128 2.73 9.73 -13.77
CA ILE A 128 3.27 10.86 -14.52
C ILE A 128 4.12 10.25 -15.63
N HIS A 129 3.60 10.24 -16.84
CA HIS A 129 4.37 9.86 -18.01
C HIS A 129 5.18 11.08 -18.46
N ASP A 130 6.50 10.98 -18.37
CA ASP A 130 7.39 11.78 -19.22
C ASP A 130 7.19 11.28 -20.66
N VAL A 131 6.17 11.81 -21.35
CA VAL A 131 6.16 11.78 -22.81
C VAL A 131 7.20 12.80 -23.27
N ALA A 132 8.45 12.35 -23.37
CA ALA A 132 9.44 12.98 -24.23
C ALA A 132 9.10 12.71 -25.70
#